data_AF-A0A1M4YK57-F1
#
_entry.id   AF-A0A1M4YK57-F1
#
_cell.length_a   1.000
_cell.length_b   1.000
_cell.length_c   1.000
_cell.angle_alpha   90.00
_cell.angle_beta   90.00
_cell.angle_gamma   90.00
#
_symmetry.space_group_name_H-M   'P 1'
#
loop_
_entity.id
_entity.type
_entity.pdbx_description
1 polymer ?
#
loop_
_entity_poly.entity_id
_entity_poly.type
_entity_poly.pdbx_seq_one_letter_code
_entity_poly.pdbx_strand_id
1 'polypeptide(L)' 'MIGGLFLDGYELLDAEGNTIAKKYVVHHLRMVIADREGVKPGEVYTVRSVTTGRTFKVTSKTPSAAWHEFDRECAMLID' A
#
# COMPACT_ATOMS: atom_id res chain seq x y z
N MET A 1 4.05 -27.95 10.11
CA MET A 1 3.42 -27.06 9.12
C MET A 1 2.46 -26.15 9.87
N ILE A 2 2.89 -24.93 10.22
CA ILE A 2 2.00 -23.93 10.82
C ILE A 2 1.48 -23.09 9.67
N GLY A 3 0.26 -23.36 9.23
CA GLY A 3 -0.45 -22.54 8.25
C GLY A 3 -0.80 -21.21 8.89
N GLY A 4 0.07 -20.21 8.74
CA GLY A 4 -0.26 -18.82 9.02
C GLY A 4 -0.60 -18.15 7.70
N LEU A 5 -1.79 -17.57 7.59
CA LEU A 5 -2.03 -16.53 6.59
C LEU A 5 -0.97 -15.45 6.83
N PHE A 6 0.08 -15.41 6.01
CA PHE A 6 1.02 -14.30 6.00
C PHE A 6 0.29 -13.11 5.37
N LEU A 7 -0.53 -12.44 6.17
CA LEU A 7 -1.11 -11.15 5.80
C LEU A 7 0.07 -10.19 5.65
N ASP A 8 0.35 -9.81 4.41
CA ASP A 8 1.39 -8.85 4.10
C ASP A 8 1.13 -7.54 4.86
N GLY A 9 2.20 -6.89 5.31
CA GLY A 9 2.13 -5.55 5.84
C GLY A 9 2.33 -4.55 4.71
N TYR A 10 1.50 -3.53 4.61
CA TYR A 10 1.67 -2.45 3.65
C TYR A 10 1.96 -1.14 4.36
N GLU A 11 2.96 -0.42 3.87
CA GLU A 11 3.38 0.88 4.37
C GLU A 11 3.14 1.94 3.31
N LEU A 12 2.56 3.06 3.70
CA LEU A 12 2.44 4.24 2.87
C LEU A 12 3.56 5.21 3.23
N LEU A 13 4.39 5.52 2.25
CA LEU A 13 5.54 6.40 2.35
C LEU A 13 5.25 7.72 1.63
N ASP A 14 5.72 8.82 2.20
CA ASP A 14 5.75 10.12 1.52
C ASP A 14 6.85 10.18 0.43
N ALA A 15 7.01 11.34 -0.21
CA ALA A 15 8.03 11.55 -1.23
C ALA A 15 9.47 11.52 -0.68
N GLU A 16 9.65 11.75 0.63
CA GLU A 16 10.93 11.71 1.34
C GLU A 16 11.27 10.29 1.84
N GLY A 17 10.32 9.36 1.75
CA GLY A 17 10.45 7.98 2.20
C GLY A 17 10.05 7.76 3.66
N ASN A 18 9.42 8.73 4.33
CA ASN A 18 8.92 8.57 5.68
C ASN A 18 7.60 7.81 5.67
N THR A 19 7.42 6.90 6.63
CA THR A 19 6.17 6.15 6.79
C THR A 19 5.09 7.03 7.39
N ILE A 20 4.05 7.30 6.60
CA ILE A 20 2.84 8.02 7.02
C ILE A 20 1.88 7.06 7.71
N ALA A 21 1.69 5.86 7.16
CA ALA A 21 0.72 4.89 7.67
C ALA A 21 1.15 3.45 7.39
N LYS A 22 0.67 2.53 8.22
CA LYS A 22 0.86 1.09 8.05
C LYS A 22 -0.45 0.34 8.23
N LYS A 23 -0.77 -0.59 7.34
CA LYS A 23 -1.98 -1.42 7.35
C LYS A 23 -1.67 -2.83 6.86
N TYR A 24 -2.46 -3.82 7.29
CA TYR A 24 -2.35 -5.20 6.80
C TYR A 24 -3.16 -5.46 5.53
N VAL A 25 -3.87 -4.46 5.03
CA VAL A 25 -4.70 -4.53 3.83
C VAL A 25 -4.42 -3.28 3.00
N VAL A 26 -3.96 -3.46 1.77
CA VAL A 26 -3.55 -2.32 0.93
C VAL A 26 -4.70 -1.36 0.65
N HIS A 27 -5.94 -1.87 0.56
CA HIS A 27 -7.15 -1.06 0.38
C HIS A 27 -7.42 -0.08 1.53
N HIS A 28 -6.95 -0.37 2.74
CA HIS A 28 -7.08 0.59 3.85
C HIS A 28 -6.13 1.77 3.70
N LEU A 29 -4.99 1.62 3.01
CA LEU A 29 -4.10 2.75 2.69
C LEU A 29 -4.72 3.69 1.66
N ARG A 30 -5.55 3.16 0.75
CA ARG A 30 -6.33 4.00 -0.17
C ARG A 30 -7.23 4.98 0.58
N MET A 31 -7.84 4.54 1.68
CA MET A 31 -8.67 5.43 2.51
C MET A 31 -7.82 6.55 3.12
N VAL A 32 -6.61 6.26 3.61
CA VAL A 32 -5.70 7.27 4.17
C VAL A 32 -5.40 8.38 3.14
N ILE A 33 -5.12 8.02 1.88
CA ILE A 33 -4.85 9.00 0.82
C ILE A 33 -6.12 9.76 0.41
N ALA A 34 -7.29 9.13 0.51
CA ALA A 34 -8.57 9.74 0.14
C ALA A 34 -9.14 10.69 1.21
N ASP A 35 -8.92 10.39 2.50
CA ASP A 35 -9.53 11.10 3.64
C ASP A 35 -8.87 12.46 3.94
N ARG A 36 -7.75 12.78 3.27
CA ARG A 36 -7.05 14.08 3.33
C ARG A 36 -6.52 14.52 4.70
N GLU A 37 -6.58 13.68 5.74
CA GLU A 37 -5.87 13.96 7.00
C GLU A 37 -4.35 13.89 6.77
N GLY A 38 -3.74 15.03 6.47
CA GLY A 38 -2.29 15.17 6.25
C GLY A 38 -1.78 14.86 4.83
N VAL A 39 -2.66 14.48 3.90
CA VAL A 39 -2.31 14.12 2.52
C VAL A 39 -2.62 15.27 1.57
N LYS A 40 -1.60 15.78 0.87
CA LYS A 40 -1.75 16.87 -0.09
C LYS A 40 -2.35 16.34 -1.40
N PRO A 41 -3.43 16.96 -1.91
CA PRO A 41 -4.05 16.51 -3.15
C PRO A 41 -3.07 16.66 -4.33
N GLY A 42 -2.89 15.57 -5.09
CA GLY A 42 -1.97 15.52 -6.24
C GLY A 42 -0.53 15.11 -5.91
N GLU A 43 -0.21 14.89 -4.64
CA GLU A 43 1.09 14.37 -4.24
C GLU A 43 1.19 12.86 -4.54
N VAL A 44 2.38 12.42 -4.90
CA VAL A 44 2.68 11.01 -5.20
C VAL A 44 3.23 10.38 -3.93
N TYR A 45 2.58 9.31 -3.50
CA TYR A 45 2.98 8.48 -2.37
C TYR A 45 3.47 7.14 -2.86
N THR A 46 4.24 6.44 -2.03
CA THR A 46 4.72 5.09 -2.34
C THR A 46 4.13 4.10 -1.35
N VAL A 47 3.37 3.13 -1.84
CA VAL A 47 2.97 1.96 -1.06
C VAL A 47 4.08 0.93 -1.16
N ARG A 48 4.52 0.36 -0.04
CA ARG A 48 5.52 -0.70 0.02
C ARG A 48 4.93 -1.93 0.72
N SER A 49 5.08 -3.10 0.09
CA SER A 49 4.91 -4.40 0.75
C SER A 49 6.09 -4.66 1.68
N VAL A 50 5.82 -4.95 2.95
CA VAL A 50 6.83 -5.25 3.97
C VAL A 50 7.44 -6.62 3.70
N THR A 51 6.66 -7.58 3.20
CA THR A 51 7.13 -8.95 2.99
C THR A 51 7.93 -9.08 1.70
N THR A 52 7.40 -8.55 0.59
CA THR A 52 8.02 -8.70 -0.74
C THR A 52 8.97 -7.57 -1.09
N GLY A 53 8.91 -6.44 -0.39
CA GLY A 53 9.65 -5.22 -0.73
C GLY A 53 9.14 -4.50 -1.98
N ARG A 54 8.12 -5.01 -2.67
CA ARG A 54 7.55 -4.34 -3.86
C ARG A 54 6.97 -2.98 -3.50
N THR A 55 7.12 -2.05 -4.43
CA THR A 55 6.63 -0.68 -4.29
C THR A 55 5.65 -0.31 -5.39
N PHE A 56 4.63 0.45 -5.04
CA PHE A 56 3.59 0.95 -5.94
C PHE A 56 3.34 2.42 -5.69
N LYS A 57 3.56 3.25 -6.73
CA LYS A 57 3.34 4.70 -6.65
C LYS A 57 1.87 5.02 -6.84
N VAL A 58 1.32 5.79 -5.92
CA VAL A 58 -0.11 6.10 -5.85
C VAL A 58 -0.37 7.58 -5.61
N THR A 59 -1.54 8.04 -6.02
CA THR A 59 -2.06 9.37 -5.74
C THR A 59 -3.49 9.25 -5.23
N SER A 60 -4.08 10.35 -4.77
CA SER A 60 -5.50 10.38 -4.40
C SER A 60 -6.47 10.06 -5.56
N LYS A 61 -5.97 10.00 -6.80
CA LYS A 61 -6.74 9.67 -8.00
C LYS A 61 -6.48 8.25 -8.51
N THR A 62 -5.61 7.47 -7.87
CA THR A 62 -5.27 6.11 -8.33
C THR A 62 -6.53 5.23 -8.30
N PRO A 63 -6.90 4.60 -9.43
CA PRO A 63 -8.12 3.79 -9.53
C PRO A 63 -8.02 2.51 -8.70
N SER A 64 -9.14 2.06 -8.13
CA SER A 64 -9.18 0.87 -7.25
C SER A 64 -8.63 -0.40 -7.91
N ALA A 65 -8.77 -0.53 -9.23
CA ALA A 65 -8.23 -1.66 -9.99
C ALA A 65 -6.71 -1.79 -9.86
N ALA A 66 -5.98 -0.67 -9.88
CA ALA A 66 -4.52 -0.69 -9.75
C ALA A 66 -4.07 -1.10 -8.33
N TRP A 67 -4.87 -0.78 -7.30
CA TRP A 67 -4.62 -1.26 -5.94
C TRP A 67 -4.82 -2.77 -5.82
N HIS A 68 -5.88 -3.32 -6.44
CA HIS A 68 -6.14 -4.76 -6.47
C HIS A 68 -5.05 -5.52 -7.24
N GLU A 69 -4.59 -4.98 -8.35
CA GLU A 69 -3.52 -5.61 -9.15
C GLU A 69 -2.23 -5.71 -8.34
N PHE A 70 -1.84 -4.64 -7.65
CA PHE A 70 -0.67 -4.65 -6.77
C PHE A 70 -0.80 -5.63 -5.60
N ASP A 71 -1.97 -5.69 -4.95
CA ASP A 71 -2.26 -6.65 -3.87
C ASP A 71 -2.07 -8.10 -4.35
N ARG A 72 -2.66 -8.42 -5.51
CA ARG A 72 -2.54 -9.73 -6.15
C ARG A 72 -1.09 -10.06 -6.49
N GLU A 73 -0.37 -9.10 -7.06
CA GLU A 73 1.04 -9.26 -7.41
C GLU A 73 1.94 -9.53 -6.19
N CYS A 74 1.63 -8.92 -5.04
CA CYS A 74 2.34 -9.20 -3.79
C CYS A 74 1.98 -10.60 -3.26
N ALA A 75 0.70 -10.97 -3.28
CA ALA A 75 0.26 -12.29 -2.84
C ALA A 75 0.91 -13.43 -3.66
N MET A 76 1.05 -13.26 -4.98
CA MET A 76 1.70 -14.24 -5.86
C MET A 76 3.21 -14.44 -5.59
N LEU A 77 3.86 -13.54 -4.87
CA LEU A 77 5.28 -13.66 -4.50
C LEU A 77 5.47 -14.22 -3.09
N ILE A 78 4.41 -14.28 -2.29
CA ILE A 78 4.42 -14.83 -0.92
C ILE A 78 4.04 -16.32 -0.93
N ASP A 79 3.18 -16.74 -1.88
CA ASP A 79 2.88 -18.14 -2.19
C ASP A 79 4.11 -18.89 -2.74
#